data_AF-A0A7Y2TGT0-F1
#
_entry.id   AF-A0A7Y2TGT0-F1
#
_cell.length_a   1.000
_cell.length_b   1.000
_cell.length_c   1.000
_cell.angle_alpha   90.00
_cell.angle_beta   90.00
_cell.angle_gamma   90.00
#
_symmetry.space_group_name_H-M   'P 1'
#
loop_
_entity.id
_entity.type
_entity.pdbx_description
1 polymer ?
#
loop_
_entity_poly.entity_id
_entity_poly.type
_entity_poly.pdbx_seq_one_letter_code
_entity_poly.pdbx_strand_id
1 'polypeptide(L)'
;MVAGFFTWSENVAITRVIKVFTRIGMTVAIYFVHQKIVNYGAISSFKWNHVWAPILYVSYLLLGLASIMWSTDPGYSSLQWVMTLESFVFAFYFMKCFMLLDEYFPGHPIRFYNIMGNTVFGLIMIFIIGMYIDQDTFFRAVEGGTDFRLGGYIMNPNELGMLTGLGLSCLIFDLYRKPKKFWTILKVAIILWALVLTKSRSSLVGFLLIVFFHIRRSKSTGLKLAVYGLTIAIIPVMIQTLI
;
A
#
# COMPACT_ATOMS: atom_id res chain seq x y z
N MET A 1 -8.78 0.79 7.27
CA MET A 1 -8.02 -0.48 7.11
C MET A 1 -6.52 -0.27 7.30
N VAL A 2 -5.85 0.57 6.50
CA VAL A 2 -4.38 0.74 6.53
C VAL A 2 -3.84 1.16 7.91
N ALA A 3 -4.50 2.11 8.58
CA ALA A 3 -4.17 2.53 9.95
C ALA A 3 -4.23 1.38 10.98
N GLY A 4 -5.04 0.34 10.73
CA GLY A 4 -5.17 -0.83 11.60
C GLY A 4 -3.97 -1.78 11.54
N PHE A 5 -2.95 -1.50 10.72
CA PHE A 5 -1.69 -2.24 10.70
C PHE A 5 -0.63 -1.61 11.61
N PHE A 6 -0.79 -0.34 11.97
CA PHE A 6 0.19 0.42 12.75
C PHE A 6 0.16 0.06 14.22
N THR A 7 1.32 0.14 14.86
CA THR A 7 1.46 -0.01 16.30
C THR A 7 1.20 1.35 16.96
N TRP A 8 0.10 1.46 17.71
CA TRP A 8 -0.38 2.73 18.27
C TRP A 8 0.03 2.95 19.72
N SER A 9 0.38 1.88 20.44
CA SER A 9 0.71 1.93 21.87
C SER A 9 1.76 0.89 22.22
N GLU A 10 2.65 1.26 23.14
CA GLU A 10 3.63 0.36 23.78
C GLU A 10 2.98 -0.86 24.42
N ASN A 11 1.75 -0.70 24.91
CA ASN A 11 0.98 -1.80 25.46
C ASN A 11 0.48 -2.72 24.35
N VAL A 12 1.05 -3.94 24.31
CA VAL A 12 0.72 -4.98 23.33
C VAL A 12 -0.77 -5.32 23.33
N ALA A 13 -1.43 -5.35 24.49
CA ALA A 13 -2.85 -5.67 24.58
C ALA A 13 -3.70 -4.56 23.96
N ILE A 14 -3.40 -3.29 24.27
CA ILE A 14 -4.10 -2.13 23.70
C ILE A 14 -3.93 -2.10 22.18
N THR A 15 -2.70 -2.24 21.69
CA THR A 15 -2.42 -2.29 20.25
C THR A 15 -3.19 -3.43 19.58
N ARG A 16 -3.21 -4.64 20.15
CA ARG A 16 -3.96 -5.77 19.59
C ARG A 16 -5.46 -5.49 19.48
N VAL A 17 -6.06 -4.94 20.54
CA VAL A 17 -7.50 -4.60 20.54
C VAL A 17 -7.80 -3.55 19.48
N ILE A 18 -7.01 -2.48 19.40
CA ILE A 18 -7.18 -1.43 18.38
C ILE A 18 -7.06 -2.01 16.97
N LYS A 19 -6.04 -2.85 16.72
CA LYS A 19 -5.83 -3.48 15.40
C LYS A 19 -7.03 -4.34 15.02
N VAL A 20 -7.50 -5.21 15.92
CA VAL A 20 -8.64 -6.09 15.65
C VAL A 20 -9.91 -5.29 15.40
N PHE A 21 -10.23 -4.33 16.26
CA PHE A 21 -11.46 -3.53 16.14
C PHE A 21 -11.46 -2.69 14.87
N THR A 22 -10.35 -2.01 14.57
CA THR A 22 -10.22 -1.17 13.38
C THR A 22 -10.32 -1.99 12.10
N ARG A 23 -9.76 -3.20 12.08
CA ARG A 23 -9.76 -4.06 10.90
C ARG A 23 -11.13 -4.68 10.65
N ILE A 24 -11.67 -5.41 11.63
CA ILE A 24 -13.01 -6.01 11.54
C ILE A 24 -14.06 -4.93 11.27
N GLY A 25 -14.00 -3.79 11.96
CA GLY A 25 -14.91 -2.68 11.75
C GLY A 25 -14.88 -2.15 10.32
N MET A 26 -13.70 -2.05 9.71
CA MET A 26 -13.57 -1.61 8.31
C MET A 26 -14.02 -2.67 7.31
N THR A 27 -13.85 -3.95 7.62
CA THR A 27 -14.37 -5.08 6.82
C THR A 27 -15.89 -5.14 6.85
N VAL A 28 -16.49 -4.92 8.01
CA VAL A 28 -17.94 -4.78 8.15
C VAL A 28 -18.44 -3.52 7.43
N ALA A 29 -17.73 -2.39 7.57
CA ALA A 29 -18.11 -1.14 6.90
C ALA A 29 -18.08 -1.26 5.36
N ILE A 30 -17.05 -1.89 4.78
CA ILE A 30 -16.99 -2.05 3.32
C ILE A 30 -18.07 -3.01 2.82
N TYR A 31 -18.43 -4.02 3.60
CA TYR A 31 -19.57 -4.88 3.30
C TYR A 31 -20.89 -4.08 3.27
N PHE A 32 -21.13 -3.20 4.24
CA PHE A 32 -22.31 -2.33 4.21
C PHE A 32 -22.32 -1.36 3.03
N VAL A 33 -21.16 -0.80 2.66
CA VAL A 33 -21.04 0.02 1.45
C VAL A 33 -21.38 -0.78 0.20
N HIS A 34 -20.88 -2.01 0.08
CA HIS A 34 -21.23 -2.91 -1.02
C HIS A 34 -22.74 -3.15 -1.07
N GLN A 35 -23.37 -3.48 0.05
CA GLN A 35 -24.83 -3.69 0.11
C GLN A 35 -25.61 -2.43 -0.28
N LYS A 36 -25.15 -1.25 0.15
CA LYS A 36 -25.77 0.01 -0.24
C LYS A 36 -25.72 0.25 -1.75
N ILE A 37 -24.60 -0.06 -2.40
CA ILE A 37 -24.46 0.06 -3.87
C ILE A 37 -25.40 -0.91 -4.58
N VAL A 38 -25.48 -2.17 -4.12
CA VAL A 38 -26.39 -3.18 -4.68
C VAL A 38 -27.85 -2.78 -4.51
N ASN A 39 -28.24 -2.30 -3.32
CA ASN A 39 -29.59 -1.82 -3.05
C ASN A 39 -29.98 -0.58 -3.87
N TYR A 40 -29.00 0.16 -4.39
CA TYR A 40 -29.22 1.28 -5.32
C TYR A 40 -29.53 0.83 -6.76
N GLY A 41 -29.52 -0.49 -7.03
CA GLY A 41 -29.86 -1.07 -8.33
C GLY A 41 -28.71 -1.71 -9.10
N ALA A 42 -27.51 -1.79 -8.51
CA ALA A 42 -26.37 -2.45 -9.14
C ALA A 42 -26.46 -3.99 -8.99
N ILE A 43 -26.31 -4.74 -10.09
CA ILE A 43 -26.34 -6.20 -10.04
C ILE A 43 -24.94 -6.71 -9.66
N SER A 44 -24.88 -7.51 -8.60
CA SER A 44 -23.63 -8.05 -8.05
C SER A 44 -23.10 -9.29 -8.80
N SER A 45 -23.26 -9.34 -10.12
CA SER A 45 -22.82 -10.48 -10.95
C SER A 45 -21.54 -10.12 -11.70
N PHE A 46 -20.51 -10.96 -11.55
CA PHE A 46 -19.21 -10.74 -12.16
C PHE A 46 -18.72 -12.00 -12.85
N LYS A 47 -18.13 -11.84 -14.03
CA LYS A 47 -17.42 -12.90 -14.74
C LYS A 47 -15.92 -12.78 -14.46
N TRP A 48 -15.31 -13.88 -14.04
CA TRP A 48 -13.87 -13.94 -13.80
C TRP A 48 -13.13 -14.25 -15.10
N ASN A 49 -12.33 -13.31 -15.60
CA ASN A 49 -11.46 -13.54 -16.76
C ASN A 49 -10.14 -14.23 -16.38
N HIS A 50 -9.67 -14.07 -15.14
CA HIS A 50 -8.41 -14.62 -14.65
C HIS A 50 -8.63 -15.43 -13.37
N VAL A 51 -9.18 -16.63 -13.51
CA VAL A 51 -9.53 -17.52 -12.39
C VAL A 51 -8.29 -18.00 -11.60
N TRP A 52 -7.12 -18.03 -12.23
CA TRP A 52 -5.88 -18.43 -11.55
C TRP A 52 -5.47 -17.50 -10.41
N ALA A 53 -5.73 -16.20 -10.51
CA ALA A 53 -5.36 -15.26 -9.47
C ALA A 53 -6.07 -15.56 -8.13
N PRO A 54 -7.42 -15.65 -8.06
CA PRO A 54 -8.10 -16.00 -6.81
C PRO A 54 -7.74 -17.41 -6.33
N ILE A 55 -7.51 -18.39 -7.23
CA ILE A 55 -7.05 -19.72 -6.84
C ILE A 55 -5.72 -19.63 -6.08
N LEU A 56 -4.72 -18.92 -6.62
CA LEU A 56 -3.41 -18.81 -5.98
C LEU A 56 -3.49 -18.11 -4.62
N TYR A 57 -4.34 -17.08 -4.48
CA TYR A 57 -4.58 -16.44 -3.18
C TYR A 57 -5.24 -17.38 -2.17
N VAL A 58 -6.23 -18.16 -2.60
CA VAL A 58 -6.88 -19.15 -1.72
C VAL A 58 -5.91 -20.27 -1.35
N SER A 59 -5.11 -20.77 -2.29
CA SER A 59 -4.05 -21.75 -2.01
C SER A 59 -3.03 -21.22 -1.01
N TYR A 60 -2.63 -19.95 -1.11
CA TYR A 60 -1.77 -19.31 -0.13
C TYR A 60 -2.40 -19.26 1.27
N LEU A 61 -3.70 -18.95 1.36
CA LEU A 61 -4.42 -19.00 2.64
C LEU A 61 -4.46 -20.42 3.21
N LEU A 62 -4.67 -21.45 2.38
CA LEU A 62 -4.64 -22.84 2.83
C LEU A 62 -3.23 -23.28 3.28
N LEU A 63 -2.18 -22.82 2.61
CA LEU A 63 -0.81 -23.03 3.09
C LEU A 63 -0.57 -22.37 4.45
N GLY A 64 -1.12 -21.18 4.66
CA GLY A 64 -1.09 -20.52 5.98
C GLY A 64 -1.88 -21.28 7.06
N LEU A 65 -2.91 -22.05 6.68
CA LEU A 65 -3.61 -22.94 7.60
C LEU A 65 -2.76 -24.17 7.92
N ALA A 66 -2.15 -24.78 6.90
CA ALA A 66 -1.26 -25.92 7.07
C ALA A 66 -0.03 -25.57 7.92
N SER A 67 0.47 -24.34 7.84
CA SER A 67 1.63 -23.90 8.65
C SER A 67 1.35 -23.89 10.15
N ILE A 68 0.08 -23.81 10.58
CA ILE A 68 -0.29 -23.91 12.00
C ILE A 68 0.12 -25.27 12.57
N MET A 69 0.06 -26.33 11.77
CA MET A 69 0.44 -27.69 12.19
C MET A 69 1.94 -27.85 12.43
N TRP A 70 2.76 -26.93 11.90
CA TRP A 70 4.23 -26.96 12.00
C TRP A 70 4.78 -25.80 12.83
N SER A 71 3.92 -24.96 13.42
CA SER A 71 4.35 -23.76 14.14
C SER A 71 4.69 -24.05 15.60
N THR A 72 5.76 -23.41 16.09
CA THR A 72 6.15 -23.42 17.51
C THR A 72 5.16 -22.67 18.39
N ASP A 73 4.42 -21.70 17.83
CA ASP A 73 3.33 -20.98 18.50
C ASP A 73 2.06 -21.00 17.62
N PRO A 74 1.21 -22.03 17.78
CA PRO A 74 -0.03 -22.17 17.02
C PRO A 74 -1.03 -21.03 17.29
N GLY A 75 -1.00 -20.43 18.49
CA GLY A 75 -1.89 -19.33 18.85
C GLY A 75 -1.57 -18.06 18.08
N TYR A 76 -0.28 -17.73 17.97
CA TYR A 76 0.17 -16.60 17.17
C TYR A 76 -0.07 -16.83 15.66
N SER A 77 0.26 -18.01 15.15
CA SER A 77 0.07 -18.34 13.73
C SER A 77 -1.41 -18.36 13.32
N SER A 78 -2.30 -18.90 14.16
CA SER A 78 -3.74 -18.87 13.90
C SER A 78 -4.30 -17.44 13.88
N LEU A 79 -3.84 -16.58 14.79
CA LEU A 79 -4.22 -15.16 14.80
C LEU A 79 -3.75 -14.43 13.52
N GLN A 80 -2.52 -14.67 13.07
CA GLN A 80 -2.02 -14.15 11.79
C GLN A 80 -2.82 -14.66 10.59
N TRP A 81 -3.21 -15.92 10.60
CA TRP A 81 -4.02 -16.51 9.54
C TRP A 81 -5.41 -15.86 9.47
N VAL A 82 -6.10 -15.71 10.60
CA VAL A 82 -7.41 -15.02 10.68
C VAL A 82 -7.29 -13.58 10.20
N MET A 83 -6.24 -12.87 10.60
CA MET A 83 -5.96 -11.53 10.10
C MET A 83 -5.75 -11.52 8.59
N THR A 84 -5.03 -12.49 8.02
CA THR A 84 -4.81 -12.53 6.57
C THR A 84 -6.11 -12.81 5.81
N LEU A 85 -6.93 -13.74 6.31
CA LEU A 85 -8.25 -14.04 5.77
C LEU A 85 -9.16 -12.81 5.80
N GLU A 86 -9.19 -12.08 6.91
CA GLU A 86 -9.98 -10.86 7.08
C GLU A 86 -9.57 -9.77 6.07
N SER A 87 -8.27 -9.53 5.89
CA SER A 87 -7.76 -8.61 4.86
C SER A 87 -8.14 -9.04 3.45
N PHE A 88 -8.15 -10.36 3.17
CA PHE A 88 -8.56 -10.88 1.87
C PHE A 88 -10.04 -10.60 1.61
N VAL A 89 -10.92 -10.84 2.59
CA VAL A 89 -12.35 -10.51 2.50
C VAL A 89 -12.57 -9.00 2.33
N PHE A 90 -11.85 -8.17 3.09
CA PHE A 90 -11.88 -6.72 2.91
C PHE A 90 -11.51 -6.33 1.48
N ALA A 91 -10.36 -6.81 0.98
CA ALA A 91 -9.85 -6.46 -0.34
C ALA A 91 -10.83 -6.90 -1.44
N PHE A 92 -11.45 -8.07 -1.29
CA PHE A 92 -12.47 -8.58 -2.20
C PHE A 92 -13.66 -7.62 -2.30
N TYR A 93 -14.30 -7.27 -1.18
CA TYR A 93 -15.43 -6.34 -1.19
C TYR A 93 -15.02 -4.93 -1.62
N PHE A 94 -13.84 -4.47 -1.21
CA PHE A 94 -13.31 -3.17 -1.59
C PHE A 94 -13.17 -3.03 -3.09
N MET A 95 -12.54 -4.01 -3.75
CA MET A 95 -12.43 -4.03 -5.21
C MET A 95 -13.79 -4.17 -5.89
N LYS A 96 -14.67 -5.00 -5.34
CA LYS A 96 -16.03 -5.20 -5.86
C LYS A 96 -16.84 -3.91 -5.87
N CYS A 97 -16.72 -3.08 -4.83
CA CYS A 97 -17.34 -1.75 -4.79
C CYS A 97 -16.86 -0.86 -5.94
N PHE A 98 -15.55 -0.81 -6.21
CA PHE A 98 -15.03 -0.03 -7.35
C PHE A 98 -15.54 -0.56 -8.69
N MET A 99 -15.57 -1.87 -8.88
CA MET A 99 -16.08 -2.47 -10.11
C MET A 99 -17.56 -2.14 -10.34
N LEU A 100 -18.39 -2.21 -9.30
CA LEU A 100 -19.80 -1.81 -9.40
C LEU A 100 -19.94 -0.32 -9.72
N LEU A 101 -19.14 0.54 -9.10
CA LEU A 101 -19.16 1.97 -9.36
C LEU A 101 -18.74 2.31 -10.79
N ASP A 102 -17.66 1.69 -11.27
CA ASP A 102 -17.12 1.93 -12.61
C ASP A 102 -18.11 1.50 -13.71
N GLU A 103 -18.88 0.41 -13.50
CA GLU A 103 -19.83 -0.13 -14.47
C GLU A 103 -21.20 0.58 -14.42
N TYR A 104 -21.79 0.71 -13.23
CA TYR A 104 -23.18 1.20 -13.08
C TYR A 104 -23.29 2.72 -12.94
N PHE A 105 -22.20 3.43 -12.61
CA PHE A 105 -22.22 4.87 -12.39
C PHE A 105 -21.21 5.59 -13.28
N PRO A 106 -21.35 5.55 -14.62
CA PRO A 106 -20.40 6.15 -15.54
C PRO A 106 -20.24 7.65 -15.27
N GLY A 107 -19.00 8.14 -15.26
CA GLY A 107 -18.69 9.54 -15.01
C GLY A 107 -18.47 9.93 -13.54
N HIS A 108 -18.64 9.00 -12.58
CA HIS A 108 -18.28 9.25 -11.19
C HIS A 108 -16.77 9.63 -11.05
N PRO A 109 -16.43 10.55 -10.12
CA PRO A 109 -15.05 11.01 -9.93
C PRO A 109 -14.19 10.02 -9.12
N ILE A 110 -14.83 9.06 -8.45
CA ILE A 110 -14.22 8.15 -7.46
C ILE A 110 -13.39 7.10 -8.19
N ARG A 111 -12.06 7.08 -8.02
CA ARG A 111 -11.20 6.06 -8.64
C ARG A 111 -10.27 5.44 -7.61
N PHE A 112 -10.00 4.15 -7.78
CA PHE A 112 -9.14 3.38 -6.89
C PHE A 112 -7.76 4.02 -6.74
N TYR A 113 -7.09 4.33 -7.85
CA TYR A 113 -5.74 4.90 -7.82
C TYR A 113 -5.71 6.29 -7.15
N ASN A 114 -6.74 7.12 -7.34
CA ASN A 114 -6.80 8.43 -6.70
C ASN A 114 -7.02 8.30 -5.18
N ILE A 115 -7.94 7.45 -4.75
CA ILE A 115 -8.19 7.21 -3.32
C ILE A 115 -6.95 6.63 -2.66
N MET A 116 -6.40 5.54 -3.20
CA MET A 116 -5.23 4.88 -2.62
C MET A 116 -4.00 5.80 -2.61
N GLY A 117 -3.73 6.52 -3.70
CA GLY A 117 -2.63 7.47 -3.77
C GLY A 117 -2.75 8.59 -2.73
N ASN A 118 -3.94 9.15 -2.56
CA ASN A 118 -4.19 10.19 -1.55
C ASN A 118 -4.14 9.65 -0.11
N THR A 119 -4.64 8.43 0.13
CA THR A 119 -4.53 7.78 1.44
C THR A 119 -3.08 7.54 1.80
N VAL A 120 -2.26 7.00 0.89
CA VAL A 120 -0.83 6.82 1.14
C VAL A 120 -0.17 8.17 1.38
N PHE A 121 -0.44 9.19 0.57
CA PHE A 121 0.10 10.53 0.78
C PHE A 121 -0.20 11.05 2.20
N GLY A 122 -1.45 10.97 2.66
CA GLY A 122 -1.84 11.42 4.00
C GLY A 122 -1.11 10.66 5.10
N LEU A 123 -0.93 9.35 4.95
CA LEU A 123 -0.16 8.53 5.89
C LEU A 123 1.32 8.91 5.90
N ILE A 124 1.93 9.09 4.73
CA ILE A 124 3.34 9.47 4.61
C ILE A 124 3.59 10.86 5.19
N MET A 125 2.65 11.79 5.06
CA MET A 125 2.74 13.09 5.73
C MET A 125 2.84 12.95 7.24
N ILE A 126 2.09 12.03 7.86
CA ILE A 126 2.20 11.75 9.31
C ILE A 126 3.60 11.26 9.65
N PHE A 127 4.17 10.35 8.85
CA PHE A 127 5.54 9.86 9.09
C PHE A 127 6.60 10.94 8.91
N ILE A 128 6.49 11.78 7.88
CA ILE A 128 7.44 12.87 7.63
C ILE A 128 7.34 13.93 8.73
N ILE A 129 6.14 14.34 9.13
CA ILE A 129 5.98 15.31 10.22
C ILE A 129 6.44 14.69 11.54
N GLY A 130 6.05 13.45 11.80
CA GLY A 130 6.43 12.69 13.00
C GLY A 130 7.93 12.56 13.15
N MET A 131 8.67 12.37 12.06
CA MET A 131 10.13 12.28 12.10
C MET A 131 10.82 13.57 12.59
N TYR A 132 10.16 14.74 12.48
CA TYR A 132 10.70 16.00 13.00
C TYR A 132 10.27 16.29 14.44
N ILE A 133 9.19 15.68 14.91
CA ILE A 133 8.65 15.89 16.25
C ILE A 133 9.24 14.88 17.24
N ASP A 134 9.26 13.61 16.85
CA ASP A 134 9.67 12.49 17.70
C ASP A 134 10.44 11.46 16.86
N GLN A 135 11.75 11.58 16.85
CA GLN A 135 12.61 10.72 16.06
C GLN A 135 12.63 9.28 16.56
N ASP A 136 12.52 9.07 17.87
CA ASP A 136 12.66 7.74 18.49
C ASP A 136 11.50 6.81 18.11
N THR A 137 10.30 7.37 17.95
CA THR A 137 9.12 6.60 17.55
C THR A 137 9.08 6.30 16.04
N PHE A 138 9.56 7.24 15.21
CA PHE A 138 9.41 7.18 13.75
C PHE A 138 10.63 6.65 13.00
N PHE A 139 11.82 6.72 13.59
CA PHE A 139 13.03 6.10 13.05
C PHE A 139 13.35 4.79 13.77
N ARG A 140 13.95 3.87 13.02
CA ARG A 140 14.61 2.69 13.59
C ARG A 140 16.10 2.78 13.30
N ALA A 141 16.90 2.67 14.35
CA ALA A 141 18.34 2.52 14.23
C ALA A 141 18.68 1.12 13.71
N VAL A 142 19.53 1.04 12.69
CA VAL A 142 20.01 -0.19 12.05
C VAL A 142 21.55 -0.16 12.08
N GLU A 143 22.20 -1.32 11.97
CA GLU A 143 23.67 -1.44 11.97
C GLU A 143 24.36 -0.89 13.24
N GLY A 144 23.76 -1.10 14.41
CA GLY A 144 24.36 -0.68 15.68
C GLY A 144 24.24 0.82 15.98
N GLY A 145 23.35 1.53 15.29
CA GLY A 145 23.05 2.94 15.56
C GLY A 145 23.72 3.93 14.61
N THR A 146 24.43 3.45 13.60
CA THR A 146 25.07 4.28 12.58
C THR A 146 24.09 4.78 11.53
N ASP A 147 22.98 4.05 11.32
CA ASP A 147 22.02 4.37 10.28
C ASP A 147 20.57 4.40 10.78
N PHE A 148 19.82 5.41 10.33
CA PHE A 148 18.43 5.64 10.72
C PHE A 148 17.51 5.46 9.52
N ARG A 149 16.54 4.55 9.66
CA ARG A 149 15.56 4.25 8.61
C ARG A 149 14.18 4.72 9.02
N LEU A 150 13.51 5.43 8.12
CA LEU A 150 12.13 5.87 8.35
C LEU A 150 11.22 4.65 8.38
N GLY A 151 10.46 4.54 9.46
CA GLY A 151 9.84 3.29 9.90
C GLY A 151 10.48 2.89 11.23
N GLY A 152 9.76 3.14 12.31
CA GLY A 152 10.25 2.94 13.66
C GLY A 152 9.43 1.89 14.38
N TYR A 153 9.06 2.26 15.59
CA TYR A 153 8.16 1.50 16.45
C TYR A 153 6.76 1.31 15.81
N ILE A 154 6.25 2.34 15.11
CA ILE A 154 4.90 2.36 14.55
C ILE A 154 4.73 1.37 13.39
N MET A 155 5.72 1.31 12.48
CA MET A 155 5.68 0.46 11.28
C MET A 155 7.10 0.15 10.81
N ASN A 156 7.32 -1.08 10.39
CA ASN A 156 8.60 -1.54 9.89
C ASN A 156 9.02 -0.75 8.61
N PRO A 157 10.28 -0.27 8.49
CA PRO A 157 10.75 0.45 7.30
C PRO A 157 10.45 -0.21 5.97
N ASN A 158 10.55 -1.54 5.91
CA ASN A 158 10.30 -2.27 4.66
C ASN A 158 8.83 -2.26 4.27
N GLU A 159 7.91 -2.36 5.24
CA GLU A 159 6.48 -2.30 4.99
C GLU A 159 6.05 -0.88 4.60
N LEU A 160 6.63 0.13 5.27
CA LEU A 160 6.42 1.53 4.91
C LEU A 160 6.92 1.82 3.50
N GLY A 161 8.09 1.27 3.13
CA GLY A 161 8.62 1.34 1.77
C GLY A 161 7.71 0.68 0.74
N MET A 162 7.08 -0.46 1.07
CA MET A 162 6.10 -1.08 0.17
C MET A 162 4.86 -0.20 0.00
N LEU A 163 4.40 0.45 1.07
CA LEU A 163 3.27 1.39 1.03
C LEU A 163 3.58 2.62 0.16
N THR A 164 4.77 3.22 0.30
CA THR A 164 5.21 4.34 -0.55
C THR A 164 5.28 3.93 -2.02
N GLY A 165 5.83 2.75 -2.32
CA GLY A 165 5.86 2.19 -3.68
C GLY A 165 4.46 2.03 -4.30
N LEU A 166 3.49 1.53 -3.53
CA LEU A 166 2.09 1.44 -3.96
C LEU A 166 1.47 2.83 -4.20
N GLY A 167 1.68 3.78 -3.28
CA GLY A 167 1.19 5.15 -3.43
C GLY A 167 1.74 5.86 -4.67
N LEU A 168 3.04 5.74 -4.92
CA LEU A 168 3.68 6.28 -6.13
C LEU A 168 3.09 5.66 -7.40
N SER A 169 2.90 4.34 -7.41
CA SER A 169 2.32 3.62 -8.55
C SER A 169 0.90 4.11 -8.85
N CYS A 170 0.10 4.37 -7.82
CA CYS A 170 -1.23 4.93 -7.97
C CYS A 170 -1.23 6.38 -8.47
N LEU A 171 -0.36 7.24 -7.92
CA LEU A 171 -0.28 8.65 -8.32
C LEU A 171 0.30 8.86 -9.74
N ILE A 172 1.07 7.90 -10.26
CA ILE A 172 1.51 7.90 -11.66
C ILE A 172 0.28 7.88 -12.60
N PHE A 173 -0.78 7.12 -12.27
CA PHE A 173 -2.01 7.13 -13.06
C PHE A 173 -2.74 8.48 -13.01
N ASP A 174 -2.72 9.14 -11.85
CA ASP A 174 -3.22 10.51 -11.73
C ASP A 174 -2.42 11.47 -12.64
N LEU A 175 -1.09 11.35 -12.72
CA LEU A 175 -0.28 12.20 -13.61
C LEU A 175 -0.69 12.10 -15.08
N TYR A 176 -1.04 10.90 -15.57
CA TYR A 176 -1.48 10.69 -16.95
C TYR A 176 -2.84 11.34 -17.24
N ARG A 177 -3.75 11.31 -16.27
CA ARG A 177 -5.10 11.88 -16.41
C ARG A 177 -5.10 13.42 -16.25
N LYS A 178 -4.00 14.00 -15.76
CA LYS A 178 -3.79 15.44 -15.53
C LYS A 178 -4.81 16.15 -14.60
N PRO A 179 -5.47 15.53 -13.60
CA PRO A 179 -6.16 16.32 -12.59
C PRO A 179 -5.09 17.08 -11.78
N LYS A 180 -5.16 18.42 -11.76
CA LYS A 180 -4.30 19.30 -10.94
C LYS A 180 -2.82 18.87 -10.92
N LYS A 181 -2.19 18.79 -12.10
CA LYS A 181 -0.83 18.25 -12.33
C LYS A 181 0.21 18.67 -11.28
N PHE A 182 0.23 19.94 -10.88
CA PHE A 182 1.15 20.46 -9.86
C PHE A 182 1.03 19.73 -8.51
N TRP A 183 -0.20 19.55 -8.01
CA TRP A 183 -0.45 18.88 -6.74
C TRP A 183 -0.05 17.41 -6.77
N THR A 184 -0.26 16.74 -7.91
CA THR A 184 0.15 15.35 -8.06
C THR A 184 1.67 15.21 -8.08
N ILE A 185 2.39 16.13 -8.74
CA ILE A 185 3.86 16.17 -8.72
C ILE A 185 4.38 16.38 -7.30
N LEU A 186 3.80 17.33 -6.55
CA LEU A 186 4.18 17.58 -5.16
C LEU A 186 4.00 16.32 -4.29
N LYS A 187 2.86 15.65 -4.40
CA LYS A 187 2.60 14.38 -3.68
C LYS A 187 3.61 13.30 -4.03
N VAL A 188 3.92 13.14 -5.31
CA VAL A 188 4.91 12.17 -5.80
C VAL A 188 6.29 12.47 -5.23
N ALA A 189 6.73 13.74 -5.24
CA ALA A 189 8.03 14.13 -4.70
C ALA A 189 8.14 13.81 -3.21
N ILE A 190 7.11 14.12 -2.42
CA ILE A 190 7.07 13.85 -0.98
C ILE A 190 7.12 12.35 -0.69
N ILE A 191 6.34 11.53 -1.39
CA ILE A 191 6.33 10.07 -1.18
C ILE A 191 7.66 9.45 -1.65
N LEU A 192 8.25 9.95 -2.73
CA LEU A 192 9.54 9.48 -3.22
C LEU A 192 10.66 9.81 -2.23
N TRP A 193 10.61 10.99 -1.61
CA TRP A 193 11.50 11.35 -0.51
C TRP A 193 11.37 10.37 0.67
N ALA A 194 10.13 10.08 1.10
CA ALA A 194 9.90 9.10 2.16
C ALA A 194 10.40 7.70 1.78
N LEU A 195 10.22 7.26 0.52
CA LEU A 195 10.73 5.97 0.04
C LEU A 195 12.26 5.88 0.19
N VAL A 196 13.00 6.94 -0.14
CA VAL A 196 14.46 6.98 0.05
C VAL A 196 14.81 6.89 1.54
N LEU A 197 14.10 7.63 2.40
CA LEU A 197 14.32 7.59 3.85
C LEU A 197 14.02 6.22 4.49
N THR A 198 13.12 5.41 3.90
CA THR A 198 12.88 4.04 4.39
C THR A 198 14.07 3.09 4.13
N LYS A 199 14.96 3.44 3.19
CA LYS A 199 16.06 2.59 2.68
C LYS A 199 15.62 1.17 2.29
N SER A 200 14.37 0.98 1.88
CA SER A 200 13.83 -0.32 1.48
C SER A 200 14.28 -0.68 0.07
N ARG A 201 15.31 -1.52 -0.05
CA ARG A 201 15.87 -1.98 -1.34
C ARG A 201 14.81 -2.62 -2.25
N SER A 202 14.01 -3.53 -1.71
CA SER A 202 13.00 -4.27 -2.47
C SER A 202 11.89 -3.36 -3.01
N SER A 203 11.40 -2.43 -2.19
CA SER A 203 10.34 -1.49 -2.57
C SER A 203 10.80 -0.52 -3.66
N LEU A 204 12.06 -0.09 -3.58
CA LEU A 204 12.66 0.81 -4.53
C LEU A 204 12.89 0.13 -5.89
N VAL A 205 13.40 -1.10 -5.91
CA VAL A 205 13.48 -1.92 -7.14
C VAL A 205 12.10 -2.16 -7.72
N GLY A 206 11.11 -2.48 -6.90
CA GLY A 206 9.72 -2.64 -7.33
C GLY A 206 9.16 -1.39 -8.00
N PHE A 207 9.39 -0.21 -7.41
CA PHE A 207 8.99 1.07 -7.99
C PHE A 207 9.68 1.33 -9.34
N LEU A 208 10.99 1.10 -9.45
CA LEU A 208 11.72 1.25 -10.70
C LEU A 208 11.19 0.31 -11.80
N LEU A 209 10.81 -0.92 -11.47
CA LEU A 209 10.21 -1.85 -12.41
C LEU A 209 8.85 -1.34 -12.93
N ILE A 210 8.03 -0.77 -12.05
CA ILE A 210 6.73 -0.19 -12.43
C ILE A 210 6.95 1.01 -13.35
N VAL A 211 7.89 1.90 -13.01
CA VAL A 211 8.27 3.04 -13.84
C VAL A 211 8.78 2.55 -15.21
N PHE A 212 9.68 1.57 -15.24
CA PHE A 212 10.20 0.96 -16.46
C PHE A 212 9.08 0.40 -17.36
N PHE A 213 8.13 -0.33 -16.78
CA PHE A 213 6.99 -0.89 -17.53
C PHE A 213 6.13 0.21 -18.16
N HIS A 214 5.87 1.29 -17.42
CA HIS A 214 5.10 2.44 -17.92
C HIS A 214 5.82 3.20 -19.03
N ILE A 215 7.14 3.40 -18.89
CA ILE A 215 7.97 4.01 -19.93
C ILE A 215 7.92 3.19 -21.21
N ARG A 216 8.08 1.87 -21.11
CA ARG A 216 8.08 0.96 -22.27
C ARG A 216 6.76 1.01 -23.03
N ARG A 217 5.63 1.17 -22.33
CA ARG A 217 4.30 1.36 -22.93
C ARG A 217 4.03 2.76 -23.46
N SER A 218 4.78 3.78 -23.05
CA SER A 218 4.59 5.16 -23.53
C SER A 218 4.97 5.32 -25.00
N LYS A 219 4.21 6.11 -25.75
CA LYS A 219 4.52 6.44 -27.16
C LYS A 219 5.47 7.64 -27.31
N SER A 220 5.60 8.49 -26.27
CA SER A 220 6.39 9.72 -26.33
C SER A 220 7.88 9.46 -26.08
N THR A 221 8.73 9.69 -27.08
CA THR A 221 10.19 9.52 -27.01
C THR A 221 10.84 10.46 -26.00
N GLY A 222 10.32 11.70 -25.88
CA GLY A 222 10.82 12.68 -24.91
C GLY A 222 10.57 12.28 -23.46
N LEU A 223 9.39 11.70 -23.15
CA LEU A 223 9.10 11.17 -21.83
C LEU A 223 10.02 9.99 -21.48
N LYS A 224 10.34 9.13 -22.47
CA LYS A 224 11.27 8.01 -22.26
C LYS A 224 12.66 8.50 -21.89
N LEU A 225 13.19 9.46 -22.65
CA LEU A 225 14.51 10.05 -22.39
C LEU A 225 14.57 10.79 -21.05
N ALA A 226 13.54 11.56 -20.70
CA ALA A 226 13.48 12.27 -19.42
C ALA A 226 13.49 11.30 -18.23
N VAL A 227 12.70 10.23 -18.30
CA VAL A 227 12.63 9.26 -17.19
C VAL A 227 13.88 8.38 -17.12
N TYR A 228 14.48 7.99 -18.26
CA TYR A 228 15.78 7.30 -18.25
C TYR A 228 16.89 8.19 -17.69
N GLY A 229 16.93 9.48 -18.05
CA GLY A 229 17.87 10.44 -17.47
C GLY A 229 17.69 10.59 -15.96
N LEU A 230 16.44 10.71 -15.49
CA LEU A 230 16.13 10.79 -14.07
C LEU A 230 16.51 9.50 -13.32
N THR A 231 16.28 8.33 -13.93
CA THR A 231 16.64 7.04 -13.34
C THR A 231 18.16 6.91 -13.20
N ILE A 232 18.91 7.29 -14.24
CA ILE A 232 20.38 7.30 -14.22
C ILE A 232 20.90 8.28 -13.18
N ALA A 233 20.30 9.46 -13.03
CA ALA A 233 20.70 10.44 -12.03
C ALA A 233 20.40 9.99 -10.59
N ILE A 234 19.35 9.19 -10.40
CA ILE A 234 18.95 8.69 -9.07
C ILE A 234 19.77 7.45 -8.67
N ILE A 235 20.26 6.64 -9.62
CA ILE A 235 21.09 5.45 -9.35
C ILE A 235 22.28 5.72 -8.42
N PRO A 236 23.12 6.75 -8.61
CA PRO A 236 24.24 7.05 -7.72
C PRO A 236 23.80 7.35 -6.27
N VAL A 237 22.73 8.15 -6.13
CA VAL A 237 22.16 8.49 -4.82
C VAL A 237 21.60 7.23 -4.15
N MET A 238 20.95 6.35 -4.91
CA MET A 238 20.46 5.06 -4.41
C MET A 238 21.60 4.14 -3.99
N ILE A 239 22.70 4.08 -4.74
CA ILE A 239 23.86 3.26 -4.40
C ILE A 239 24.50 3.78 -3.10
N GLN A 240 24.72 5.09 -2.96
CA GLN A 240 25.32 5.67 -1.75
C GLN A 240 24.43 5.61 -0.50
N THR A 241 23.11 5.56 -0.67
CA THR A 241 22.18 5.53 0.48
C THR A 241 21.80 4.11 0.90
N LEU A 242 22.02 3.11 0.02
CA LEU A 242 21.63 1.71 0.23
C LEU A 242 22.81 0.75 0.43
N ILE A 243 24.03 1.13 0.06
CA ILE A 243 25.30 0.41 0.30
C ILE A 243 26.06 1.16 1.38
#